data_AF-A0A1E3VQR8-F1
#
_entry.id   AF-A0A1E3VQR8-F1
#
_cell.length_a   1.000
_cell.length_b   1.000
_cell.length_c   1.000
_cell.angle_alpha   90.00
_cell.angle_beta   90.00
_cell.angle_gamma   90.00
#
_symmetry.space_group_name_H-M   'P 1'
#
loop_
_entity.id
_entity.type
_entity.pdbx_description
1 polymer ?
#
loop_
_entity_poly.entity_id
_entity_poly.type
_entity_poly.pdbx_seq_one_letter_code
_entity_poly.pdbx_strand_id
1 'polypeptide(L)'
;MAGAEVDTSADIYALGQMIAELWGGRVPSRANLGRLWKRDAEDQMPRDIGDLVRGMTAPEPSRRTTDLGDIIEVLKAQQDQGEAAEPGD
;
A
#
# COMPACT_ATOMS: atom_id res chain seq x y z
N MET A 1 8.78 -24.45 15.90
CA MET A 1 8.14 -23.89 14.68
C MET A 1 9.28 -23.35 13.84
N ALA A 2 9.69 -24.09 12.80
CA ALA A 2 10.73 -23.64 11.88
C ALA A 2 10.21 -22.39 11.16
N GLY A 3 11.02 -21.33 11.14
CA GLY A 3 10.66 -20.06 10.52
C GLY A 3 10.31 -20.30 9.05
N ALA A 4 9.11 -19.90 8.66
CA ALA A 4 8.73 -19.86 7.25
C ALA A 4 9.81 -19.07 6.49
N GLU A 5 10.31 -19.64 5.39
CA GLU A 5 11.30 -18.96 4.56
C GLU A 5 10.79 -17.58 4.18
N VAL A 6 11.65 -16.57 4.36
CA VAL A 6 11.38 -15.21 3.91
C VAL A 6 11.44 -15.25 2.39
N ASP A 7 10.28 -15.24 1.76
CA ASP A 7 10.10 -15.26 0.31
C ASP A 7 9.70 -13.88 -0.21
N THR A 8 9.62 -13.72 -1.53
CA THR A 8 9.21 -12.46 -2.18
C THR A 8 7.87 -11.93 -1.67
N SER A 9 6.98 -12.78 -1.17
CA SER A 9 5.72 -12.34 -0.59
C SER A 9 5.92 -11.54 0.72
N ALA A 10 6.99 -11.82 1.47
CA ALA A 10 7.36 -11.07 2.67
C ALA A 10 7.84 -9.66 2.32
N ASP A 11 8.60 -9.52 1.22
CA ASP A 11 9.03 -8.22 0.70
C ASP A 11 7.84 -7.38 0.23
N ILE A 12 6.89 -8.00 -0.48
CA ILE A 12 5.62 -7.37 -0.88
C ILE A 12 4.84 -6.88 0.34
N TYR A 13 4.76 -7.69 1.39
CA TYR A 13 4.10 -7.30 2.64
C TYR A 13 4.80 -6.10 3.29
N ALA A 14 6.14 -6.11 3.36
CA ALA A 14 6.92 -5.01 3.91
C ALA A 14 6.73 -3.72 3.09
N LEU A 15 6.69 -3.82 1.76
CA LEU A 15 6.43 -2.69 0.87
C LEU A 15 5.03 -2.10 1.09
N GLY A 16 4.00 -2.95 1.21
CA GLY A 16 2.64 -2.49 1.50
C GLY A 16 2.55 -1.77 2.85
N GLN A 17 3.29 -2.23 3.86
CA GLN A 17 3.38 -1.57 5.17
C GLN A 17 4.11 -0.22 5.09
N MET A 18 5.17 -0.13 4.28
CA MET A 18 5.88 1.13 4.04
C MET A 18 4.99 2.15 3.34
N ILE A 19 4.26 1.76 2.29
CA ILE A 19 3.29 2.63 1.61
C ILE A 19 2.22 3.09 2.61
N ALA A 20 1.68 2.20 3.43
CA ALA A 20 0.71 2.57 4.45
C ALA A 20 1.28 3.57 5.49
N GLU A 21 2.54 3.41 5.88
CA GLU A 21 3.23 4.33 6.79
C GLU A 21 3.42 5.71 6.17
N LEU A 22 3.78 5.82 4.89
CA LEU A 22 3.99 7.11 4.23
C LEU A 22 2.75 8.01 4.29
N TRP A 23 1.55 7.44 4.16
CA TRP A 23 0.29 8.18 4.28
C TRP A 23 -0.22 8.30 5.72
N GLY A 24 -0.04 7.27 6.55
CA GLY A 24 -0.57 7.24 7.92
C GLY A 24 0.38 7.78 8.99
N GLY A 25 1.63 8.09 8.63
CA GLY A 25 2.71 8.49 9.52
C GLY A 25 3.14 7.43 10.54
N ARG A 26 2.64 6.19 10.45
CA ARG A 26 2.91 5.07 11.38
C ARG A 26 2.79 3.73 10.68
N VAL A 27 3.70 2.79 11.00
CA VAL A 27 3.57 1.38 10.57
C VAL A 27 2.30 0.74 11.15
N PRO A 28 1.40 0.20 10.31
CA PRO A 28 0.20 -0.47 10.78
C PRO A 28 0.55 -1.76 11.53
N SER A 29 -0.05 -1.95 12.71
CA SER A 29 -0.05 -3.27 13.34
C SER A 29 -0.91 -4.24 12.50
N ARG A 30 -0.49 -5.52 12.40
CA ARG A 30 -1.13 -6.58 11.59
C ARG A 30 -2.68 -6.62 11.62
N ALA A 31 -3.30 -6.14 12.70
CA ALA A 31 -4.75 -6.19 12.93
C ALA A 31 -5.51 -4.88 12.63
N ASN A 32 -4.82 -3.77 12.31
CA ASN A 32 -5.40 -2.43 12.38
C ASN A 32 -5.39 -1.62 11.08
N LEU A 33 -5.01 -2.20 9.94
CA LEU A 33 -5.09 -1.52 8.64
C LEU A 33 -6.49 -0.93 8.41
N GLY A 34 -7.55 -1.72 8.62
CA GLY A 34 -8.93 -1.26 8.49
C GLY A 34 -9.40 -0.22 9.53
N ARG A 35 -8.66 0.01 10.62
CA ARG A 35 -8.99 1.03 11.65
C ARG A 35 -8.17 2.31 11.52
N LEU A 36 -6.95 2.23 11.00
CA LEU A 36 -6.12 3.39 10.67
C LEU A 36 -6.79 4.27 9.60
N TRP A 37 -7.51 3.66 8.67
CA TRP A 37 -8.16 4.36 7.54
C TRP A 37 -9.43 5.13 7.90
N LYS A 38 -9.92 5.05 9.14
CA LYS A 38 -11.20 5.67 9.55
C LYS A 38 -11.06 6.98 10.32
N ARG A 39 -9.87 7.56 10.47
CA ARG A 39 -9.71 8.82 11.21
C ARG A 39 -8.96 9.87 10.39
N ASP A 40 -9.75 10.73 9.77
CA ASP A 40 -9.62 12.19 9.85
C ASP A 40 -8.29 12.83 9.37
N ALA A 41 -8.01 12.78 8.07
CA ALA A 41 -7.08 13.74 7.46
C ALA A 41 -7.51 14.11 6.04
N GLU A 42 -7.30 15.37 5.67
CA GLU A 42 -7.57 15.94 4.33
C GLU A 42 -6.71 15.29 3.23
N ASP A 43 -5.71 14.47 3.60
CA ASP A 43 -4.85 13.67 2.73
C ASP A 43 -5.27 12.19 2.68
N GLN A 44 -6.53 11.91 2.34
CA GLN A 44 -6.98 10.52 2.18
C GLN A 44 -6.21 9.87 1.03
N MET A 45 -5.47 8.80 1.37
CA MET A 45 -4.86 7.90 0.40
C MET A 45 -5.86 7.58 -0.73
N PRO A 46 -5.49 7.79 -2.00
CA PRO A 46 -6.37 7.46 -3.12
C PRO A 46 -6.88 6.03 -3.01
N ARG A 47 -8.15 5.81 -3.33
CA ARG A 47 -8.81 4.52 -3.14
C ARG A 47 -8.04 3.38 -3.81
N ASP A 48 -7.51 3.61 -5.01
CA ASP A 48 -6.77 2.61 -5.77
C ASP A 48 -5.45 2.23 -5.07
N ILE A 49 -4.76 3.20 -4.45
CA ILE A 49 -3.59 2.93 -3.61
C ILE A 49 -3.98 2.17 -2.35
N GLY A 50 -5.13 2.52 -1.74
CA GLY A 50 -5.65 1.79 -0.58
C GLY A 50 -5.99 0.33 -0.88
N ASP A 51 -6.61 0.07 -2.03
CA ASP A 51 -6.95 -1.27 -2.50
C ASP A 51 -5.68 -2.07 -2.85
N LEU A 52 -4.67 -1.43 -3.46
CA LEU A 52 -3.35 -2.02 -3.70
C LEU A 52 -2.65 -2.42 -2.39
N VAL A 53 -2.53 -1.50 -1.43
CA VAL A 53 -1.93 -1.74 -0.11
C VAL A 53 -2.63 -2.89 0.61
N ARG A 54 -3.97 -2.96 0.52
CA ARG A 54 -4.75 -4.06 1.09
C ARG A 54 -4.41 -5.41 0.46
N GLY A 55 -4.19 -5.44 -0.85
CA GLY A 55 -3.71 -6.63 -1.57
C GLY A 55 -2.32 -7.05 -1.10
N MET A 56 -1.37 -6.12 -1.06
CA MET A 56 0.03 -6.38 -0.65
C MET A 56 0.15 -6.87 0.81
N THR A 57 -0.73 -6.39 1.69
CA THR A 57 -0.73 -6.71 3.12
C THR A 57 -1.66 -7.86 3.49
N ALA A 58 -2.11 -8.67 2.52
CA ALA A 58 -2.97 -9.82 2.79
C ALA A 58 -2.32 -10.77 3.83
N PRO A 59 -3.08 -11.25 4.83
CA PRO A 59 -2.54 -12.12 5.88
C PRO A 59 -1.92 -13.40 5.32
N GLU A 60 -2.55 -13.96 4.29
CA GLU A 60 -2.10 -15.15 3.58
C GLU A 60 -1.11 -14.78 2.47
N PRO A 61 0.16 -15.24 2.51
CA PRO A 61 1.18 -14.97 1.49
C PRO A 61 0.73 -15.18 0.05
N SER A 62 0.04 -16.29 -0.22
CA SER A 62 -0.46 -16.67 -1.55
C SER A 62 -1.57 -15.77 -2.09
N ARG A 63 -2.15 -14.91 -1.24
CA ARG A 63 -3.17 -13.92 -1.62
C ARG A 63 -2.63 -12.51 -1.76
N ARG A 64 -1.33 -12.31 -1.51
CA ARG A 64 -0.71 -11.00 -1.68
C ARG A 64 -0.60 -10.66 -3.16
N THR A 65 -0.73 -9.39 -3.50
CA THR A 65 -0.42 -8.91 -4.85
C THR A 65 1.08 -9.08 -5.10
N THR A 66 1.47 -10.08 -5.88
CA THR A 66 2.89 -10.38 -6.18
C THR A 66 3.33 -9.93 -7.56
N ASP A 67 2.41 -9.43 -8.39
CA ASP A 67 2.77 -8.88 -9.70
C ASP A 67 3.31 -7.45 -9.54
N LEU A 68 4.60 -7.30 -9.81
CA LEU A 68 5.28 -6.01 -9.74
C LEU A 68 4.83 -5.06 -10.86
N GLY A 69 4.38 -5.60 -12.00
CA GLY A 69 3.80 -4.82 -13.10
C GLY A 69 2.55 -4.08 -12.65
N ASP A 70 1.60 -4.81 -12.03
CA ASP A 70 0.35 -4.23 -11.51
C ASP A 70 0.62 -3.14 -10.46
N ILE A 71 1.59 -3.36 -9.57
CA ILE A 71 2.01 -2.37 -8.57
C ILE A 71 2.52 -1.09 -9.26
N ILE A 72 3.40 -1.24 -10.26
CA ILE A 72 3.98 -0.11 -10.99
C ILE A 72 2.91 0.65 -11.78
N GLU A 73 1.99 -0.03 -12.44
CA GLU A 73 0.92 0.59 -13.21
C GLU A 73 0.01 1.46 -12.33
N VAL A 74 -0.42 0.94 -11.18
CA VAL A 74 -1.25 1.69 -10.24
C VAL A 74 -0.50 2.91 -9.67
N LEU A 75 0.78 2.76 -9.34
CA LEU A 75 1.58 3.88 -8.82
C LEU A 75 1.79 4.97 -9.87
N LYS A 76 2.12 4.60 -11.12
CA LYS A 76 2.31 5.56 -12.22
C LYS A 76 1.03 6.31 -12.56
N ALA A 77 -0.10 5.60 -12.63
CA ALA A 77 -1.39 6.20 -12.90
C ALA A 77 -1.77 7.29 -11.88
N GLN A 78 -1.26 7.20 -10.65
CA GLN A 78 -1.48 8.22 -9.60
C GLN A 78 -0.48 9.37 -9.69
N GLN A 79 0.76 9.14 -10.16
CA GLN A 79 1.72 10.22 -10.43
C GLN A 79 1.21 11.16 -11.53
N ASP A 80 0.71 10.60 -12.64
CA ASP A 80 0.19 11.37 -13.77
C ASP A 80 -1.03 12.23 -13.38
N GLN A 81 -1.82 11.78 -12.39
CA GLN A 81 -2.96 12.52 -11.85
C GLN A 81 -2.54 13.68 -10.93
N GLY A 82 -1.41 13.57 -10.24
CA GLY A 82 -0.83 14.65 -9.43
C GLY A 82 -0.21 15.76 -10.28
N GLU A 83 0.39 15.42 -11.41
CA GLU A 83 1.06 16.37 -12.31
C GLU A 83 0.06 17.20 -13.13
N ALA A 84 -1.12 16.65 -13.44
CA ALA A 84 -2.20 17.37 -14.13
C ALA A 84 -2.89 18.44 -13.25
N ALA A 85 -2.59 18.49 -11.94
CA ALA A 85 -3.24 19.38 -10.97
C ALA A 85 -2.49 20.69 -10.71
N GLU A 86 -1.30 20.92 -11.28
CA GLU A 86 -0.61 22.21 -11.21
C GLU A 86 -0.94 23.08 -12.45
N PRO A 87 -1.84 24.08 -12.35
CA PRO A 87 -1.85 25.15 -13.33
C PRO A 87 -0.59 25.99 -13.11
N GLY A 88 0.25 26.06 -14.15
CA GLY A 88 1.45 26.89 -14.14
C GLY A 88 1.14 28.35 -13.78
N ASP A 89 2.00 28.91 -12.93
CA ASP A 89 2.08 30.34 -12.60
C ASP A 89 2.69 31.14 -13.78
#